data_AF-C0DSX4-F1
#
_entry.id   AF-C0DSX4-F1
#
_cell.length_a   1.000
_cell.length_b   1.000
_cell.length_c   1.000
_cell.angle_alpha   90.00
_cell.angle_beta   90.00
_cell.angle_gamma   90.00
#
_symmetry.space_group_name_H-M   'P 1'
#
loop_
_entity.id
_entity.type
_entity.pdbx_description
1 polymer ?
#
loop_
_entity_poly.entity_id
_entity_poly.type
_entity_poly.pdbx_seq_one_letter_code
_entity_poly.pdbx_strand_id
1 'polypeptide(L)'
;NKITNVAAGTDPNDAVNLSQLQAMGSAAKTHYYSVNSNQQAAGSNYNNDGATGTDALAAGVKAQAAQRNSIAIGNEAKVENSPANPSSSSIAIGDKAKAQGDLALAIGPGATVSGESAAGGIAIGSAATSNNGGMAVGSGANAGNGTPMIPGLPVRLNNNVALGDSALVKDDTNFRVALGSFSIAGESDLTAAPYKPTASANVAGIAGSGVELGEVSVGGDNTAGMGKTLYRRITNVAAGAADTDAVNV
;
A
#
# COMPACT_ATOMS: atom_id res chain seq x y z
N ASN A 1 56.60 9.67 1.62
CA ASN A 1 57.30 9.37 0.35
C ASN A 1 56.39 9.69 -0.84
N LYS A 2 56.93 10.23 -1.93
CA LYS A 2 56.23 10.52 -3.19
C LYS A 2 57.06 9.94 -4.34
N ILE A 3 56.42 9.24 -5.27
CA ILE A 3 57.04 8.82 -6.54
C ILE A 3 56.59 9.84 -7.60
N THR A 4 57.53 10.42 -8.34
CA THR A 4 57.27 11.45 -9.36
C THR A 4 57.60 10.94 -10.77
N ASN A 5 57.13 11.64 -11.80
CA ASN A 5 57.40 11.34 -13.22
C ASN A 5 56.89 9.97 -13.70
N VAL A 6 55.81 9.47 -13.09
CA VAL A 6 55.13 8.27 -13.57
C VAL A 6 54.30 8.64 -14.79
N ALA A 7 54.69 8.13 -15.96
CA ALA A 7 53.90 8.27 -17.19
C ALA A 7 52.52 7.58 -17.04
N ALA A 8 51.58 7.91 -17.92
CA ALA A 8 50.30 7.21 -17.91
C ALA A 8 50.54 5.74 -18.32
N GLY A 9 50.09 4.79 -17.51
CA GLY A 9 50.14 3.37 -17.85
C GLY A 9 49.25 3.05 -19.04
N THR A 10 49.73 2.22 -19.97
CA THR A 10 49.02 1.80 -21.18
C THR A 10 48.77 0.30 -21.21
N ASP A 11 49.63 -0.49 -20.57
CA ASP A 11 49.49 -1.94 -20.43
C ASP A 11 48.83 -2.33 -19.09
N PRO A 12 48.17 -3.51 -18.98
CA PRO A 12 47.42 -3.90 -17.77
C PRO A 12 48.21 -3.94 -16.46
N ASN A 13 49.54 -4.04 -16.54
CA ASN A 13 50.44 -4.14 -15.39
C ASN A 13 51.22 -2.84 -15.11
N ASP A 14 50.99 -1.78 -15.90
CA ASP A 14 51.65 -0.50 -15.68
C ASP A 14 51.15 0.17 -14.40
N ALA A 15 52.03 0.97 -13.79
CA ALA A 15 51.63 1.83 -12.69
C ALA A 15 50.70 2.96 -13.19
N VAL A 16 49.59 3.17 -12.48
CA VAL A 16 48.63 4.25 -12.76
C VAL A 16 49.06 5.54 -12.06
N ASN A 17 49.06 6.66 -12.78
CA ASN A 17 49.36 7.97 -12.19
C ASN A 17 48.09 8.72 -11.72
N LEU A 18 48.26 9.84 -10.98
CA LEU A 18 47.14 10.62 -10.44
C LEU A 18 46.18 11.14 -11.52
N SER A 19 46.69 11.51 -12.70
CA SER A 19 45.84 12.01 -13.79
C SER A 19 44.89 10.95 -14.32
N GLN A 20 45.35 9.69 -14.42
CA GLN A 20 44.50 8.56 -14.79
C GLN A 20 43.45 8.27 -13.70
N LEU A 21 43.83 8.31 -12.41
CA LEU A 21 42.88 8.13 -11.31
C LEU A 21 41.81 9.23 -11.27
N GLN A 22 42.19 10.49 -11.50
CA GLN A 22 41.25 11.62 -11.56
C GLN A 22 40.31 11.53 -12.77
N ALA A 23 40.84 11.11 -13.93
CA ALA A 23 40.04 10.85 -15.11
C ALA A 23 39.01 9.73 -14.84
N MET A 24 39.41 8.64 -14.17
CA MET A 24 38.51 7.58 -13.75
C MET A 24 37.44 8.09 -12.77
N GLY A 25 37.81 8.86 -11.73
CA GLY A 25 36.83 9.41 -10.78
C GLY A 25 35.82 10.36 -11.42
N SER A 26 36.23 11.06 -12.49
CA SER A 26 35.33 11.92 -13.26
C SER A 26 34.40 11.12 -14.17
N ALA A 27 34.92 10.05 -14.79
CA ALA A 27 34.16 9.16 -15.66
C ALA A 27 33.23 8.19 -14.92
N ALA A 28 33.56 7.82 -13.68
CA ALA A 28 32.82 6.83 -12.88
C ALA A 28 31.51 7.37 -12.27
N LYS A 29 31.10 8.59 -12.59
CA LYS A 29 29.84 9.15 -12.09
C LYS A 29 28.66 8.59 -12.86
N THR A 30 27.71 7.99 -12.15
CA THR A 30 26.40 7.70 -12.71
C THR A 30 25.68 9.02 -12.97
N HIS A 31 25.32 9.30 -14.23
CA HIS A 31 24.49 10.45 -14.55
C HIS A 31 23.04 10.20 -14.14
N TYR A 32 22.33 11.27 -13.75
CA TYR A 32 20.91 11.23 -13.37
C TYR A 32 20.58 10.41 -12.11
N TYR A 33 21.57 10.12 -11.27
CA TYR A 33 21.38 9.47 -9.97
C TYR A 33 22.08 10.27 -8.86
N SER A 34 21.34 10.70 -7.85
CA SER A 34 21.89 11.47 -6.72
C SER A 34 21.04 11.29 -5.45
N VAL A 35 21.71 11.17 -4.30
CA VAL A 35 21.08 11.15 -2.97
C VAL A 35 21.71 12.27 -2.14
N ASN A 36 20.90 13.20 -1.63
CA ASN A 36 21.38 14.30 -0.79
C ASN A 36 21.15 13.98 0.69
N SER A 37 22.21 13.58 1.41
CA SER A 37 22.15 13.24 2.83
C SER A 37 23.51 13.37 3.50
N ASN A 38 23.50 13.67 4.80
CA ASN A 38 24.67 13.63 5.67
C ASN A 38 24.65 12.44 6.65
N GLN A 39 23.64 11.56 6.55
CA GLN A 39 23.47 10.42 7.45
C GLN A 39 24.45 9.31 7.10
N GLN A 40 25.25 8.89 8.08
CA GLN A 40 26.27 7.84 7.94
C GLN A 40 26.22 6.78 9.04
N ALA A 41 25.32 6.94 10.02
CA ALA A 41 25.16 5.97 11.11
C ALA A 41 24.71 4.60 10.60
N ALA A 42 24.91 3.55 11.39
CA ALA A 42 24.43 2.21 11.08
C ALA A 42 22.92 2.22 10.77
N GLY A 43 22.50 1.48 9.74
CA GLY A 43 21.11 1.46 9.26
C GLY A 43 20.71 2.66 8.38
N SER A 44 21.62 3.56 8.05
CA SER A 44 21.35 4.68 7.13
C SER A 44 21.32 4.31 5.64
N ASN A 45 21.68 3.08 5.27
CA ASN A 45 21.96 2.65 3.89
C ASN A 45 23.14 3.41 3.23
N TYR A 46 24.00 4.08 4.01
CA TYR A 46 25.19 4.76 3.50
C TYR A 46 26.21 3.78 2.90
N ASN A 47 26.33 2.58 3.49
CA ASN A 47 27.18 1.50 3.01
C ASN A 47 26.49 0.60 1.98
N ASN A 48 25.32 1.00 1.46
CA ASN A 48 24.45 0.18 0.59
C ASN A 48 24.04 -1.16 1.23
N ASP A 49 23.85 -1.17 2.55
CA ASP A 49 23.53 -2.34 3.38
C ASP A 49 22.02 -2.48 3.68
N GLY A 50 21.17 -1.64 3.08
CA GLY A 50 19.73 -1.65 3.28
C GLY A 50 18.98 -2.78 2.58
N ALA A 51 19.55 -3.34 1.50
CA ALA A 51 18.98 -4.49 0.79
C ALA A 51 19.46 -5.78 1.47
N THR A 52 18.66 -6.30 2.41
CA THR A 52 19.02 -7.51 3.19
C THR A 52 18.35 -8.78 2.69
N GLY A 53 17.28 -8.65 1.89
CA GLY A 53 16.67 -9.77 1.19
C GLY A 53 17.47 -10.19 -0.06
N THR A 54 17.40 -11.47 -0.43
CA THR A 54 17.99 -11.98 -1.67
C THR A 54 17.35 -11.30 -2.88
N ASP A 55 18.17 -10.73 -3.75
CA ASP A 55 17.75 -9.99 -4.96
C ASP A 55 16.89 -8.74 -4.68
N ALA A 56 17.00 -8.16 -3.47
CA ALA A 56 16.27 -6.96 -3.08
C ALA A 56 16.94 -5.66 -3.57
N LEU A 57 16.16 -4.59 -3.67
CA LEU A 57 16.61 -3.23 -3.97
C LEU A 57 16.24 -2.28 -2.82
N ALA A 58 17.23 -1.60 -2.24
CA ALA A 58 17.03 -0.52 -1.28
C ALA A 58 17.73 0.76 -1.76
N ALA A 59 16.95 1.77 -2.15
CA ALA A 59 17.45 3.03 -2.71
C ALA A 59 16.91 4.24 -1.93
N GLY A 60 17.80 4.93 -1.20
CA GLY A 60 17.44 6.10 -0.39
C GLY A 60 18.02 6.03 1.02
N VAL A 61 17.94 7.16 1.73
CA VAL A 61 18.42 7.30 3.11
C VAL A 61 17.56 6.43 4.01
N LYS A 62 18.19 5.54 4.80
CA LYS A 62 17.51 4.56 5.67
C LYS A 62 16.52 3.64 4.95
N ALA A 63 16.60 3.52 3.62
CA ALA A 63 15.77 2.57 2.87
C ALA A 63 16.15 1.13 3.27
N GLN A 64 15.16 0.27 3.49
CA GLN A 64 15.37 -1.13 3.88
C GLN A 64 14.45 -2.07 3.11
N ALA A 65 15.02 -3.07 2.46
CA ALA A 65 14.31 -4.09 1.69
C ALA A 65 14.68 -5.48 2.24
N ALA A 66 13.86 -6.01 3.17
CA ALA A 66 14.20 -7.22 3.94
C ALA A 66 13.56 -8.52 3.43
N GLN A 67 12.60 -8.42 2.51
CA GLN A 67 12.01 -9.58 1.82
C GLN A 67 12.81 -9.91 0.55
N ARG A 68 12.61 -11.12 -0.02
CA ARG A 68 13.29 -11.61 -1.24
C ARG A 68 13.25 -10.61 -2.41
N ASN A 69 12.47 -10.73 -3.46
CA ASN A 69 12.58 -9.82 -4.62
C ASN A 69 11.95 -8.44 -4.37
N SER A 70 12.24 -7.82 -3.21
CA SER A 70 11.56 -6.63 -2.71
C SER A 70 12.22 -5.33 -3.12
N ILE A 71 11.44 -4.27 -3.13
CA ILE A 71 11.86 -2.93 -3.56
C ILE A 71 11.48 -1.92 -2.48
N ALA A 72 12.47 -1.21 -1.94
CA ALA A 72 12.29 -0.08 -1.04
C ALA A 72 12.95 1.17 -1.64
N ILE A 73 12.16 2.18 -2.03
CA ILE A 73 12.67 3.41 -2.66
C ILE A 73 12.13 4.64 -1.93
N GLY A 74 13.01 5.44 -1.33
CA GLY A 74 12.65 6.65 -0.60
C GLY A 74 13.35 6.77 0.76
N ASN A 75 13.25 7.95 1.37
CA ASN A 75 13.74 8.15 2.74
C ASN A 75 12.90 7.30 3.71
N GLU A 76 13.53 6.43 4.51
CA GLU A 76 12.86 5.55 5.47
C GLU A 76 11.82 4.60 4.82
N ALA A 77 11.87 4.37 3.50
CA ALA A 77 11.05 3.36 2.85
C ALA A 77 11.43 1.96 3.36
N LYS A 78 10.44 1.15 3.73
CA LYS A 78 10.68 -0.11 4.43
C LYS A 78 9.81 -1.23 3.90
N VAL A 79 10.45 -2.31 3.44
CA VAL A 79 9.82 -3.61 3.27
C VAL A 79 10.25 -4.50 4.43
N GLU A 80 9.30 -4.90 5.28
CA GLU A 80 9.56 -5.75 6.45
C GLU A 80 9.56 -7.23 6.08
N ASN A 81 10.47 -8.00 6.67
CA ASN A 81 10.56 -9.43 6.44
C ASN A 81 9.24 -10.13 6.78
N SER A 82 8.83 -11.10 5.95
CA SER A 82 7.66 -11.95 6.20
C SER A 82 8.17 -13.31 6.69
N PRO A 83 8.00 -13.65 7.98
CA PRO A 83 8.47 -14.94 8.51
C PRO A 83 7.71 -16.13 7.93
N ALA A 84 6.57 -15.89 7.28
CA ALA A 84 5.67 -16.93 6.79
C ALA A 84 6.03 -17.46 5.39
N ASN A 85 6.78 -16.71 4.58
CA ASN A 85 7.06 -17.09 3.20
C ASN A 85 8.44 -16.62 2.74
N PRO A 86 9.31 -17.52 2.26
CA PRO A 86 10.61 -17.11 1.74
C PRO A 86 10.51 -16.35 0.41
N SER A 87 9.39 -16.44 -0.32
CA SER A 87 9.17 -15.81 -1.63
C SER A 87 8.29 -14.57 -1.52
N SER A 88 8.88 -13.44 -1.13
CA SER A 88 8.12 -12.19 -0.95
C SER A 88 8.72 -11.07 -1.81
N SER A 89 7.87 -10.48 -2.66
CA SER A 89 8.21 -9.48 -3.70
C SER A 89 7.51 -8.14 -3.43
N SER A 90 7.49 -7.71 -2.17
CA SER A 90 6.77 -6.49 -1.77
C SER A 90 7.49 -5.22 -2.20
N ILE A 91 6.73 -4.15 -2.36
CA ILE A 91 7.18 -2.86 -2.88
C ILE A 91 6.77 -1.76 -1.91
N ALA A 92 7.73 -0.96 -1.46
CA ALA A 92 7.53 0.26 -0.67
C ALA A 92 8.21 1.44 -1.39
N ILE A 93 7.43 2.40 -1.87
CA ILE A 93 7.96 3.58 -2.60
C ILE A 93 7.39 4.87 -2.00
N GLY A 94 8.25 5.72 -1.44
CA GLY A 94 7.89 7.00 -0.83
C GLY A 94 8.60 7.26 0.49
N ASP A 95 8.56 8.51 0.98
CA ASP A 95 9.05 8.84 2.33
C ASP A 95 8.25 8.04 3.36
N LYS A 96 8.92 7.20 4.16
CA LYS A 96 8.30 6.35 5.19
C LYS A 96 7.23 5.38 4.67
N ALA A 97 7.23 5.06 3.37
CA ALA A 97 6.35 4.03 2.84
C ALA A 97 6.72 2.68 3.49
N LYS A 98 5.71 1.93 3.95
CA LYS A 98 5.89 0.66 4.66
C LYS A 98 5.09 -0.45 4.00
N ALA A 99 5.75 -1.52 3.60
CA ALA A 99 5.11 -2.74 3.11
C ALA A 99 5.45 -3.94 4.01
N GLN A 100 4.43 -4.54 4.61
CA GLN A 100 4.50 -5.75 5.43
C GLN A 100 3.47 -6.78 4.93
N GLY A 101 3.82 -8.06 5.03
CA GLY A 101 3.07 -9.16 4.40
C GLY A 101 3.65 -9.53 3.03
N ASP A 102 3.18 -10.61 2.42
CA ASP A 102 3.62 -11.07 1.11
C ASP A 102 2.92 -10.29 0.00
N LEU A 103 3.69 -9.90 -1.03
CA LEU A 103 3.17 -9.17 -2.19
C LEU A 103 2.49 -7.85 -1.82
N ALA A 104 2.91 -7.23 -0.72
CA ALA A 104 2.42 -5.94 -0.27
C ALA A 104 2.90 -4.81 -1.21
N LEU A 105 2.00 -3.88 -1.53
CA LEU A 105 2.28 -2.72 -2.37
C LEU A 105 1.94 -1.44 -1.62
N ALA A 106 2.96 -0.73 -1.15
CA ALA A 106 2.84 0.58 -0.50
C ALA A 106 3.49 1.66 -1.37
N ILE A 107 2.70 2.55 -1.96
CA ILE A 107 3.21 3.63 -2.81
C ILE A 107 2.63 4.97 -2.33
N GLY A 108 3.51 5.88 -1.90
CA GLY A 108 3.17 7.21 -1.43
C GLY A 108 3.84 7.53 -0.09
N PRO A 109 4.02 8.81 0.25
CA PRO A 109 4.58 9.21 1.54
C PRO A 109 3.71 8.66 2.69
N GLY A 110 4.29 7.89 3.60
CA GLY A 110 3.60 7.26 4.72
C GLY A 110 2.56 6.19 4.34
N ALA A 111 2.47 5.78 3.07
CA ALA A 111 1.60 4.68 2.67
C ALA A 111 2.01 3.40 3.43
N THR A 112 1.03 2.70 4.01
CA THR A 112 1.29 1.56 4.89
C THR A 112 0.41 0.36 4.53
N VAL A 113 1.05 -0.76 4.23
CA VAL A 113 0.42 -2.08 4.21
C VAL A 113 0.90 -2.87 5.42
N SER A 114 -0.04 -3.33 6.25
CA SER A 114 0.26 -4.20 7.39
C SER A 114 -0.36 -5.59 7.20
N GLY A 115 0.38 -6.63 7.55
CA GLY A 115 -0.08 -8.01 7.44
C GLY A 115 0.60 -8.88 8.47
N GLU A 116 -0.12 -9.27 9.54
CA GLU A 116 0.46 -10.01 10.67
C GLU A 116 0.86 -11.46 10.29
N SER A 117 0.33 -12.03 9.20
CA SER A 117 0.46 -13.46 8.89
C SER A 117 0.47 -13.80 7.39
N ALA A 118 1.31 -13.10 6.61
CA ALA A 118 1.60 -13.31 5.18
C ALA A 118 0.68 -12.58 4.17
N ALA A 119 -0.54 -12.18 4.52
CA ALA A 119 -1.36 -11.45 3.57
C ALA A 119 -0.84 -10.01 3.43
N GLY A 120 -0.37 -9.63 2.24
CA GLY A 120 -0.01 -8.25 1.91
C GLY A 120 -1.25 -7.38 1.74
N GLY A 121 -1.33 -6.62 0.65
CA GLY A 121 -2.39 -5.64 0.42
C GLY A 121 -1.89 -4.54 -0.48
N ILE A 122 -2.76 -3.59 -0.78
CA ILE A 122 -2.45 -2.47 -1.67
C ILE A 122 -2.79 -1.17 -0.94
N ALA A 123 -1.80 -0.30 -0.76
CA ALA A 123 -1.95 1.06 -0.25
C ALA A 123 -1.26 2.02 -1.23
N ILE A 124 -2.03 2.78 -2.01
CA ILE A 124 -1.53 3.73 -3.01
C ILE A 124 -2.08 5.12 -2.70
N GLY A 125 -1.22 6.05 -2.31
CA GLY A 125 -1.56 7.41 -1.92
C GLY A 125 -0.80 7.83 -0.66
N SER A 126 -0.64 9.14 -0.46
CA SER A 126 -0.06 9.67 0.78
C SER A 126 -0.87 9.19 1.98
N ALA A 127 -0.23 8.58 2.97
CA ALA A 127 -0.87 8.03 4.17
C ALA A 127 -2.02 7.04 3.90
N ALA A 128 -2.07 6.40 2.71
CA ALA A 128 -3.02 5.33 2.46
C ALA A 128 -2.70 4.11 3.36
N THR A 129 -3.71 3.44 3.88
CA THR A 129 -3.54 2.28 4.78
C THR A 129 -4.38 1.09 4.37
N SER A 130 -3.77 -0.08 4.31
CA SER A 130 -4.48 -1.35 4.11
C SER A 130 -3.94 -2.43 5.04
N ASN A 131 -4.80 -3.34 5.49
CA ASN A 131 -4.42 -4.46 6.33
C ASN A 131 -4.84 -5.79 5.72
N ASN A 132 -4.02 -6.84 5.86
CA ASN A 132 -4.36 -8.25 5.64
C ASN A 132 -5.07 -8.58 4.30
N GLY A 133 -4.68 -7.94 3.20
CA GLY A 133 -5.20 -8.17 1.84
C GLY A 133 -6.09 -7.06 1.31
N GLY A 134 -6.44 -6.07 2.14
CA GLY A 134 -7.29 -4.95 1.74
C GLY A 134 -6.65 -4.07 0.66
N MET A 135 -7.50 -3.26 0.01
CA MET A 135 -7.08 -2.32 -1.04
C MET A 135 -7.48 -0.90 -0.69
N ALA A 136 -6.51 0.00 -0.53
CA ALA A 136 -6.69 1.43 -0.31
C ALA A 136 -5.99 2.22 -1.42
N VAL A 137 -6.75 3.02 -2.17
CA VAL A 137 -6.23 3.84 -3.27
C VAL A 137 -6.80 5.26 -3.15
N GLY A 138 -5.93 6.21 -2.84
CA GLY A 138 -6.26 7.60 -2.54
C GLY A 138 -5.43 8.12 -1.36
N SER A 139 -5.17 9.42 -1.33
CA SER A 139 -4.52 10.04 -0.15
C SER A 139 -5.40 9.82 1.09
N GLY A 140 -4.84 9.32 2.18
CA GLY A 140 -5.58 9.00 3.41
C GLY A 140 -6.65 7.90 3.27
N ALA A 141 -6.72 7.18 2.14
CA ALA A 141 -7.65 6.08 1.98
C ALA A 141 -7.32 4.96 2.98
N ASN A 142 -8.32 4.39 3.64
CA ASN A 142 -8.15 3.35 4.63
C ASN A 142 -9.11 2.19 4.38
N ALA A 143 -8.59 1.01 4.05
CA ALA A 143 -9.38 -0.19 3.81
C ALA A 143 -9.79 -0.94 5.10
N GLY A 144 -9.47 -0.39 6.28
CA GLY A 144 -9.73 -1.00 7.57
C GLY A 144 -9.01 -2.35 7.73
N ASN A 145 -9.56 -3.20 8.60
CA ASN A 145 -9.18 -4.58 8.78
C ASN A 145 -10.38 -5.53 8.56
N GLY A 146 -10.09 -6.73 8.07
CA GLY A 146 -11.08 -7.79 7.85
C GLY A 146 -11.52 -8.46 9.16
N THR A 147 -12.52 -9.33 9.08
CA THR A 147 -12.81 -10.32 10.14
C THR A 147 -12.34 -11.72 9.74
N PRO A 148 -12.13 -12.63 10.71
CA PRO A 148 -11.83 -14.02 10.38
C PRO A 148 -12.99 -14.69 9.63
N MET A 149 -12.73 -15.23 8.45
CA MET A 149 -13.73 -16.03 7.71
C MET A 149 -13.99 -17.40 8.33
N ILE A 150 -13.06 -17.89 9.16
CA ILE A 150 -13.22 -19.12 9.94
C ILE A 150 -13.09 -18.73 11.41
N PRO A 151 -14.11 -19.00 12.25
CA PRO A 151 -14.06 -18.68 13.68
C PRO A 151 -12.81 -19.28 14.34
N GLY A 152 -12.06 -18.44 15.06
CA GLY A 152 -10.85 -18.84 15.80
C GLY A 152 -9.54 -18.82 15.01
N LEU A 153 -9.56 -18.45 13.71
CA LEU A 153 -8.34 -18.20 12.94
C LEU A 153 -7.98 -16.69 12.92
N PRO A 154 -6.70 -16.32 12.70
CA PRO A 154 -6.32 -14.93 12.52
C PRO A 154 -6.98 -14.32 11.28
N VAL A 155 -7.10 -12.99 11.25
CA VAL A 155 -7.53 -12.25 10.06
C VAL A 155 -6.45 -12.39 9.00
N ARG A 156 -6.73 -13.19 7.96
CA ARG A 156 -5.80 -13.42 6.84
C ARG A 156 -6.31 -12.86 5.53
N LEU A 157 -7.56 -12.43 5.49
CA LEU A 157 -8.22 -11.91 4.30
C LEU A 157 -9.09 -10.74 4.73
N ASN A 158 -8.70 -9.57 4.26
CA ASN A 158 -9.51 -8.38 4.24
C ASN A 158 -9.95 -8.17 2.79
N ASN A 159 -11.24 -8.35 2.54
CA ASN A 159 -11.83 -8.19 1.20
C ASN A 159 -12.39 -6.78 0.98
N ASN A 160 -11.96 -5.81 1.77
CA ASN A 160 -12.42 -4.44 1.69
C ASN A 160 -11.64 -3.62 0.67
N VAL A 161 -12.33 -2.61 0.11
CA VAL A 161 -11.78 -1.65 -0.84
C VAL A 161 -12.14 -0.24 -0.42
N ALA A 162 -11.14 0.62 -0.24
CA ALA A 162 -11.30 2.06 -0.10
C ALA A 162 -10.71 2.76 -1.33
N LEU A 163 -11.55 3.40 -2.13
CA LEU A 163 -11.16 4.05 -3.38
C LEU A 163 -11.56 5.52 -3.39
N GLY A 164 -10.60 6.42 -3.18
CA GLY A 164 -10.79 7.87 -3.15
C GLY A 164 -10.01 8.53 -2.02
N ASP A 165 -9.77 9.84 -2.14
CA ASP A 165 -9.14 10.62 -1.06
C ASP A 165 -9.96 10.53 0.23
N SER A 166 -9.35 10.08 1.32
CA SER A 166 -9.98 9.89 2.63
C SER A 166 -11.17 8.92 2.61
N ALA A 167 -11.26 8.03 1.62
CA ALA A 167 -12.24 6.94 1.65
C ALA A 167 -11.93 5.99 2.82
N LEU A 168 -12.93 5.58 3.57
CA LEU A 168 -12.77 4.78 4.78
C LEU A 168 -13.67 3.55 4.76
N VAL A 169 -13.08 2.39 5.01
CA VAL A 169 -13.81 1.21 5.44
C VAL A 169 -13.53 0.99 6.92
N LYS A 170 -14.57 0.73 7.71
CA LYS A 170 -14.42 0.43 9.14
C LYS A 170 -13.69 -0.89 9.36
N ASP A 171 -12.96 -0.95 10.46
CA ASP A 171 -12.36 -2.18 10.95
C ASP A 171 -13.43 -3.23 11.28
N ASP A 172 -12.99 -4.49 11.34
CA ASP A 172 -13.82 -5.64 11.63
C ASP A 172 -15.01 -5.79 10.67
N THR A 173 -14.78 -5.49 9.39
CA THR A 173 -15.75 -5.70 8.31
C THR A 173 -15.14 -6.48 7.15
N ASN A 174 -15.95 -7.26 6.45
CA ASN A 174 -15.58 -7.88 5.17
C ASN A 174 -16.57 -7.47 4.08
N PHE A 175 -16.14 -7.57 2.82
CA PHE A 175 -16.95 -7.31 1.63
C PHE A 175 -17.50 -5.88 1.53
N ARG A 176 -16.70 -4.90 2.00
CA ARG A 176 -17.07 -3.48 1.97
C ARG A 176 -16.28 -2.72 0.92
N VAL A 177 -16.97 -1.81 0.22
CA VAL A 177 -16.36 -0.89 -0.72
C VAL A 177 -16.77 0.54 -0.36
N ALA A 178 -15.81 1.35 0.06
CA ALA A 178 -15.97 2.80 0.15
C ALA A 178 -15.53 3.43 -1.18
N LEU A 179 -16.50 3.90 -1.99
CA LEU A 179 -16.27 4.38 -3.34
C LEU A 179 -16.45 5.90 -3.43
N GLY A 180 -15.36 6.61 -3.64
CA GLY A 180 -15.28 8.07 -3.72
C GLY A 180 -14.65 8.72 -2.48
N SER A 181 -14.20 9.95 -2.65
CA SER A 181 -13.54 10.71 -1.57
C SER A 181 -14.46 10.90 -0.36
N PHE A 182 -13.99 10.68 0.86
CA PHE A 182 -14.81 10.72 2.08
C PHE A 182 -16.01 9.75 2.11
N SER A 183 -16.06 8.74 1.22
CA SER A 183 -17.03 7.66 1.37
C SER A 183 -16.65 6.80 2.57
N ILE A 184 -17.65 6.36 3.33
CA ILE A 184 -17.48 5.50 4.50
C ILE A 184 -18.34 4.26 4.33
N ALA A 185 -17.73 3.07 4.36
CA ALA A 185 -18.43 1.78 4.35
C ALA A 185 -18.26 1.05 5.68
N GLY A 186 -19.23 0.19 6.03
CA GLY A 186 -19.21 -0.55 7.29
C GLY A 186 -19.90 0.15 8.47
N GLU A 187 -20.61 1.26 8.23
CA GLU A 187 -21.48 1.90 9.24
C GLU A 187 -22.83 1.17 9.38
N SER A 188 -23.23 0.42 8.36
CA SER A 188 -24.55 -0.21 8.27
C SER A 188 -24.54 -1.64 8.84
N ASP A 189 -25.46 -1.91 9.77
CA ASP A 189 -25.85 -3.27 10.11
C ASP A 189 -26.64 -3.85 8.93
N LEU A 190 -25.97 -4.68 8.12
CA LEU A 190 -26.60 -5.32 6.97
C LEU A 190 -27.66 -6.36 7.36
N THR A 191 -27.78 -6.71 8.64
CA THR A 191 -28.84 -7.58 9.16
C THR A 191 -30.08 -6.81 9.60
N ALA A 192 -30.03 -5.48 9.62
CA ALA A 192 -31.16 -4.64 9.95
C ALA A 192 -32.33 -4.85 8.97
N ALA A 193 -33.56 -4.72 9.48
CA ALA A 193 -34.75 -4.83 8.65
C ALA A 193 -34.71 -3.78 7.52
N PRO A 194 -34.88 -4.17 6.25
CA PRO A 194 -34.79 -3.24 5.14
C PRO A 194 -35.95 -2.26 5.15
N TYR A 195 -35.72 -1.08 4.56
CA TYR A 195 -36.79 -0.12 4.32
C TYR A 195 -37.85 -0.70 3.40
N LYS A 196 -39.12 -0.64 3.82
CA LYS A 196 -40.28 -1.04 3.02
C LYS A 196 -41.06 0.21 2.60
N PRO A 197 -41.14 0.53 1.28
CA PRO A 197 -41.90 1.68 0.82
C PRO A 197 -43.39 1.62 1.15
N THR A 198 -43.95 0.40 1.26
CA THR A 198 -45.32 0.15 1.71
C THR A 198 -45.36 -1.08 2.61
N ALA A 199 -46.42 -1.22 3.42
CA ALA A 199 -46.58 -2.38 4.33
C ALA A 199 -46.60 -3.73 3.60
N SER A 200 -47.06 -3.74 2.34
CA SER A 200 -47.16 -4.94 1.50
C SER A 200 -45.95 -5.16 0.60
N ALA A 201 -44.92 -4.31 0.67
CA ALA A 201 -43.72 -4.46 -0.15
C ALA A 201 -42.91 -5.71 0.28
N ASN A 202 -42.55 -6.52 -0.71
CA ASN A 202 -41.57 -7.60 -0.59
C ASN A 202 -40.20 -7.06 -1.02
N VAL A 203 -39.18 -7.26 -0.19
CA VAL A 203 -37.81 -6.85 -0.49
C VAL A 203 -36.98 -8.13 -0.68
N ALA A 204 -36.30 -8.25 -1.81
CA ALA A 204 -35.39 -9.37 -2.10
C ALA A 204 -33.99 -9.09 -1.54
N GLY A 205 -33.14 -10.13 -1.47
CA GLY A 205 -31.72 -9.98 -1.09
C GLY A 205 -31.47 -9.62 0.38
N ILE A 206 -32.40 -9.96 1.28
CA ILE A 206 -32.23 -9.73 2.73
C ILE A 206 -31.30 -10.79 3.32
N ALA A 207 -30.49 -10.39 4.31
CA ALA A 207 -29.70 -11.31 5.11
C ALA A 207 -30.59 -12.41 5.74
N GLY A 208 -30.35 -13.65 5.35
CA GLY A 208 -31.03 -14.84 5.83
C GLY A 208 -30.05 -15.99 5.99
N SER A 209 -30.54 -17.17 6.37
CA SER A 209 -29.68 -18.36 6.48
C SER A 209 -28.96 -18.64 5.16
N GLY A 210 -27.62 -18.65 5.19
CA GLY A 210 -26.77 -18.88 4.02
C GLY A 210 -26.60 -17.68 3.09
N VAL A 211 -27.07 -16.48 3.45
CA VAL A 211 -26.88 -15.24 2.68
C VAL A 211 -25.91 -14.33 3.41
N GLU A 212 -24.79 -14.03 2.75
CA GLU A 212 -23.83 -13.02 3.19
C GLU A 212 -23.99 -11.76 2.33
N LEU A 213 -24.03 -10.60 2.98
CA LEU A 213 -24.19 -9.31 2.30
C LEU A 213 -22.88 -8.53 2.33
N GLY A 214 -22.58 -7.88 1.21
CA GLY A 214 -21.57 -6.84 1.10
C GLY A 214 -22.22 -5.47 0.90
N GLU A 215 -21.40 -4.42 0.94
CA GLU A 215 -21.87 -3.05 0.77
C GLU A 215 -20.92 -2.27 -0.13
N VAL A 216 -21.49 -1.49 -1.06
CA VAL A 216 -20.77 -0.40 -1.73
C VAL A 216 -21.34 0.91 -1.24
N SER A 217 -20.61 1.60 -0.39
CA SER A 217 -20.96 2.94 0.06
C SER A 217 -20.37 3.99 -0.87
N VAL A 218 -21.25 4.78 -1.48
CA VAL A 218 -20.88 5.95 -2.30
C VAL A 218 -21.00 7.25 -1.51
N GLY A 219 -21.11 7.20 -0.19
CA GLY A 219 -21.34 8.35 0.68
C GLY A 219 -20.88 8.03 2.08
N GLY A 220 -21.30 8.79 3.07
CA GLY A 220 -20.97 8.44 4.46
C GLY A 220 -21.28 9.55 5.44
N ASP A 221 -21.49 9.15 6.69
CA ASP A 221 -21.63 10.11 7.79
C ASP A 221 -20.26 10.66 8.19
N ASN A 222 -19.92 11.81 7.62
CA ASN A 222 -18.68 12.53 7.91
C ASN A 222 -18.90 13.61 8.99
N THR A 223 -19.94 13.52 9.83
CA THR A 223 -20.24 14.55 10.84
C THR A 223 -19.13 14.72 11.88
N ALA A 224 -18.40 13.65 12.22
CA ALA A 224 -17.26 13.72 13.14
C ALA A 224 -16.07 14.56 12.60
N GLY A 225 -15.91 14.68 11.27
CA GLY A 225 -14.80 15.41 10.65
C GLY A 225 -15.24 16.65 9.88
N MET A 226 -16.13 16.49 8.90
CA MET A 226 -16.62 17.55 8.02
C MET A 226 -17.90 18.23 8.54
N GLY A 227 -18.52 17.72 9.61
CA GLY A 227 -19.79 18.22 10.13
C GLY A 227 -20.99 17.96 9.20
N LYS A 228 -20.88 17.04 8.24
CA LYS A 228 -21.91 16.76 7.24
C LYS A 228 -22.00 15.28 6.90
N THR A 229 -23.20 14.80 6.62
CA THR A 229 -23.41 13.52 5.92
C THR A 229 -23.30 13.75 4.42
N LEU A 230 -22.52 12.91 3.75
CA LEU A 230 -22.29 12.98 2.31
C LEU A 230 -23.19 11.98 1.59
N TYR A 231 -24.06 12.50 0.73
CA TYR A 231 -24.83 11.71 -0.22
C TYR A 231 -24.28 11.93 -1.63
N ARG A 232 -24.38 10.91 -2.47
CA ARG A 232 -24.06 11.02 -3.90
C ARG A 232 -25.25 10.63 -4.75
N ARG A 233 -25.35 11.27 -5.91
CA ARG A 233 -26.22 10.79 -6.99
C ARG A 233 -25.41 9.80 -7.82
N ILE A 234 -25.99 8.64 -8.07
CA ILE A 234 -25.48 7.70 -9.07
C ILE A 234 -26.28 7.98 -10.35
N THR A 235 -25.58 8.25 -11.45
CA THR A 235 -26.21 8.62 -12.73
C THR A 235 -25.82 7.62 -13.81
N ASN A 236 -26.62 7.52 -14.88
CA ASN A 236 -26.44 6.56 -15.96
C ASN A 236 -26.54 5.09 -15.51
N VAL A 237 -27.36 4.82 -14.49
CA VAL A 237 -27.70 3.47 -14.06
C VAL A 237 -28.78 2.93 -15.00
N ALA A 238 -28.54 1.79 -15.62
CA ALA A 238 -29.54 1.11 -16.44
C ALA A 238 -30.72 0.63 -15.59
N ALA A 239 -31.87 0.37 -16.21
CA ALA A 239 -32.99 -0.26 -15.51
C ALA A 239 -32.58 -1.66 -15.01
N GLY A 240 -32.96 -1.99 -13.78
CA GLY A 240 -32.77 -3.32 -13.21
C GLY A 240 -33.58 -4.39 -13.95
N ALA A 241 -33.03 -5.60 -14.06
CA ALA A 241 -33.66 -6.76 -14.67
C ALA A 241 -34.00 -7.87 -13.67
N ALA A 242 -33.44 -7.82 -12.45
CA ALA A 242 -33.71 -8.73 -11.34
C ALA A 242 -34.08 -7.98 -10.05
N ASP A 243 -34.68 -8.69 -9.09
CA ASP A 243 -35.19 -8.10 -7.84
C ASP A 243 -34.10 -7.47 -6.94
N THR A 244 -32.82 -7.76 -7.19
CA THR A 244 -31.66 -7.24 -6.43
C THR A 244 -30.89 -6.15 -7.14
N ASP A 245 -31.31 -5.76 -8.35
CA ASP A 245 -30.64 -4.71 -9.11
C ASP A 245 -30.99 -3.33 -8.55
N ALA A 246 -30.11 -2.36 -8.78
CA ALA A 246 -30.43 -0.96 -8.49
C ALA A 246 -31.63 -0.51 -9.35
N VAL A 247 -32.63 0.09 -8.72
CA VAL A 247 -33.79 0.68 -9.40
C VAL A 247 -33.51 2.15 -9.68
N ASN A 248 -33.69 2.59 -10.92
CA ASN A 248 -33.68 4.01 -11.30
C ASN A 248 -35.14 4.54 -11.32
N VAL A 249 -35.42 5.60 -10.56
CA VAL A 249 -36.73 6.26 -10.49
C VAL A 249 -36.63 7.75 -10.81
#